data_AF-A0A8H7UE88-F1
#
_entry.id   AF-A0A8H7UE88-F1
#
_cell.length_a   1.000
_cell.length_b   1.000
_cell.length_c   1.000
_cell.angle_alpha   90.00
_cell.angle_beta   90.00
_cell.angle_gamma   90.00
#
_symmetry.space_group_name_H-M   'P 1'
#
loop_
_entity.id
_entity.type
_entity.pdbx_description
1 polymer ?
#
loop_
_entity_poly.entity_id
_entity_poly.type
_entity_poly.pdbx_seq_one_letter_code
_entity_poly.pdbx_strand_id
1 'polypeptide(L)'
;MLVAKTEVAPAPLRWYADGETLVYQDVIFHLSDLYQIVLKKIAEARKIFDEDLCLSGRSNPACDIPSLDLRLLVDNWDAASPGHSFLTDPRNASYLEPLQDWLITRVMKKNVLFNTFWTQTAEGNWEVSADAVQQYEDAVQRFLRAIMVPFFIGTGQHGRRTEFISIKWRNTTLTTRKLFLHDGQTLFVLSYHKTRSRTNGSRWIARVLLPEVAQLVTLVTAYITI
;
A
#
# COMPACT_ATOMS: atom_id res chain seq x y z
N MET A 1 32.00 -16.13 -16.47
CA MET A 1 30.63 -16.08 -17.01
C MET A 1 30.02 -17.46 -16.89
N LEU A 2 29.17 -17.69 -15.90
CA LEU A 2 28.44 -18.95 -15.72
C LEU A 2 26.95 -18.59 -15.72
N VAL A 3 26.33 -18.70 -16.89
CA VAL A 3 24.87 -18.64 -17.00
C VAL A 3 24.37 -19.98 -16.48
N ALA A 4 23.83 -20.00 -15.27
CA ALA A 4 23.14 -21.17 -14.76
C ALA A 4 21.91 -21.44 -15.63
N LYS A 5 22.00 -22.43 -16.52
CA LYS A 5 20.83 -23.04 -17.17
C LYS A 5 20.19 -23.99 -16.15
N THR A 6 19.27 -23.48 -15.34
CA THR A 6 18.25 -24.32 -14.72
C THR A 6 17.11 -24.42 -15.73
N GLU A 7 17.11 -25.47 -16.54
CA GLU A 7 15.93 -25.80 -17.35
C GLU A 7 14.78 -26.12 -16.40
N VAL A 8 13.73 -25.28 -16.44
CA VAL A 8 12.48 -25.55 -15.72
C VAL A 8 11.82 -26.75 -16.40
N ALA A 9 11.42 -27.76 -15.62
CA ALA A 9 10.72 -28.92 -16.14
C ALA A 9 9.51 -28.49 -17.00
N PRO A 10 9.24 -29.15 -18.14
CA PRO A 10 8.13 -28.78 -19.01
C PRO A 10 6.80 -28.91 -18.27
N ALA A 11 5.91 -27.92 -18.47
CA ALA A 11 4.54 -27.88 -17.94
C ALA A 11 4.40 -28.14 -16.41
N PRO A 12 5.05 -27.32 -15.55
CA PRO A 12 4.94 -27.50 -14.09
C PRO A 12 3.55 -27.16 -13.55
N LEU A 13 2.71 -26.52 -14.37
CA LEU A 13 1.41 -25.99 -14.03
C LEU A 13 0.34 -26.68 -14.89
N ARG A 14 -0.66 -27.29 -14.24
CA ARG A 14 -1.73 -28.06 -14.88
C ARG A 14 -3.09 -27.55 -14.40
N TRP A 15 -4.00 -27.27 -15.34
CA TRP A 15 -5.40 -26.98 -15.03
C TRP A 15 -6.22 -28.26 -15.09
N TYR A 16 -7.15 -28.42 -14.16
CA TYR A 16 -8.18 -29.47 -14.26
C TYR A 16 -9.28 -29.04 -15.23
N ALA A 17 -10.08 -30.02 -15.67
CA ALA A 17 -11.17 -29.79 -16.61
C ALA A 17 -12.31 -28.91 -16.04
N ASP A 18 -12.35 -28.72 -14.72
CA ASP A 18 -13.31 -27.84 -14.05
C ASP A 18 -13.05 -26.34 -14.34
N GLY A 19 -11.85 -25.98 -14.80
CA GLY A 19 -11.43 -24.60 -14.99
C GLY A 19 -11.21 -23.83 -13.68
N GLU A 20 -11.30 -24.49 -12.53
CA GLU A 20 -11.21 -23.90 -11.20
C GLU A 20 -10.03 -24.41 -10.38
N THR A 21 -9.49 -25.58 -10.73
CA THR A 21 -8.40 -26.22 -9.98
C THR A 21 -7.08 -26.18 -10.76
N LEU A 22 -6.05 -25.66 -10.09
CA LEU A 22 -4.69 -25.52 -10.56
C LEU A 22 -3.76 -26.44 -9.75
N VAL A 23 -2.88 -27.17 -10.43
CA VAL A 23 -1.84 -27.96 -9.77
C VAL A 23 -0.46 -27.47 -10.18
N TYR A 24 0.34 -27.12 -9.19
CA TYR A 24 1.75 -26.80 -9.33
C TYR A 24 2.56 -27.71 -8.41
N GLN A 25 3.38 -28.59 -8.99
CA GLN A 25 4.10 -29.63 -8.24
C GLN A 25 3.15 -30.46 -7.36
N ASP A 26 3.30 -30.42 -6.05
CA ASP A 26 2.50 -31.06 -5.01
C ASP A 26 1.39 -30.16 -4.43
N VAL A 27 1.31 -28.90 -4.89
CA VAL A 27 0.30 -27.94 -4.45
C VAL A 27 -0.91 -27.98 -5.36
N ILE A 28 -2.07 -28.33 -4.78
CA ILE A 28 -3.39 -28.17 -5.39
C ILE A 28 -3.96 -26.84 -4.92
N PHE A 29 -4.47 -26.06 -5.85
CA PHE A 29 -4.92 -24.70 -5.60
C PHE A 29 -6.25 -24.44 -6.32
N HIS A 30 -7.31 -24.09 -5.59
CA HIS A 30 -8.59 -23.74 -6.17
C HIS A 30 -8.73 -22.23 -6.37
N LEU A 31 -9.47 -21.77 -7.38
CA LEU A 31 -9.76 -20.34 -7.58
C LEU A 31 -10.42 -19.71 -6.34
N SER A 32 -11.24 -20.48 -5.60
CA SER A 32 -11.79 -20.07 -4.31
C SER A 32 -10.70 -19.73 -3.29
N ASP A 33 -9.59 -20.47 -3.28
CA ASP A 33 -8.47 -20.23 -2.36
C ASP A 33 -7.78 -18.89 -2.66
N LEU A 34 -7.66 -18.54 -3.95
CA LEU A 34 -7.13 -17.24 -4.39
C LEU A 34 -7.99 -16.10 -3.85
N TYR A 35 -9.31 -16.19 -4.01
CA TYR A 35 -10.25 -15.21 -3.48
C TYR A 35 -10.15 -15.10 -1.96
N GLN A 36 -10.12 -16.23 -1.26
CA GLN A 36 -10.00 -16.27 0.20
C GLN A 36 -8.66 -15.69 0.69
N ILE A 37 -7.56 -15.90 -0.03
CA ILE A 37 -6.27 -15.29 0.28
C ILE A 37 -6.34 -13.76 0.16
N VAL A 38 -6.93 -13.24 -0.92
CA VAL A 38 -7.09 -11.79 -1.13
C VAL A 38 -7.93 -11.19 0.01
N LEU A 39 -9.09 -11.77 0.30
CA LEU A 39 -9.97 -11.30 1.38
C LEU A 39 -9.30 -11.34 2.76
N LYS A 40 -8.65 -12.46 3.10
CA LYS A 40 -7.94 -12.61 4.38
C LYS A 40 -6.83 -11.56 4.52
N LYS A 41 -6.11 -11.27 3.44
CA LYS A 41 -5.04 -10.28 3.44
C LYS A 41 -5.56 -8.84 3.50
N ILE A 42 -6.71 -8.54 2.91
CA ILE A 42 -7.41 -7.26 3.12
C ILE A 42 -7.81 -7.11 4.60
N ALA A 43 -8.42 -8.14 5.19
CA ALA A 43 -8.82 -8.11 6.60
C ALA A 43 -7.61 -7.98 7.54
N GLU A 44 -6.51 -8.68 7.26
CA GLU A 44 -5.25 -8.56 8.00
C GLU A 44 -4.65 -7.16 7.88
N ALA A 45 -4.58 -6.60 6.66
CA ALA A 45 -4.08 -5.25 6.45
C ALA A 45 -4.95 -4.20 7.17
N ARG A 46 -6.28 -4.36 7.12
CA ARG A 46 -7.21 -3.48 7.84
C ARG A 46 -7.00 -3.54 9.34
N LYS A 47 -6.84 -4.74 9.89
CA LYS A 47 -6.59 -4.95 11.31
C LYS A 47 -5.28 -4.29 11.74
N ILE A 48 -4.19 -4.49 11.00
CA ILE A 48 -2.89 -3.87 11.31
C ILE A 48 -3.00 -2.34 11.21
N PHE A 49 -3.70 -1.83 10.20
CA PHE A 49 -3.93 -0.41 10.03
C PHE A 49 -4.67 0.18 11.24
N ASP A 50 -5.82 -0.40 11.63
CA ASP A 50 -6.60 0.11 12.75
C ASP A 50 -5.83 -0.07 14.08
N GLU A 51 -5.41 -1.30 14.41
CA GLU A 51 -4.84 -1.63 15.73
C GLU A 51 -3.44 -1.02 15.91
N ASP A 52 -2.56 -1.14 14.92
CA ASP A 52 -1.14 -0.83 15.07
C ASP A 52 -0.76 0.53 14.49
N LEU A 53 -1.26 0.90 13.29
CA LEU A 53 -0.90 2.18 12.66
C LEU A 53 -1.72 3.36 13.19
N CYS A 54 -3.02 3.17 13.44
CA CYS A 54 -3.89 4.16 14.07
C CYS A 54 -3.83 4.11 15.61
N LEU A 55 -3.02 3.20 16.18
CA LEU A 55 -2.86 3.02 17.63
C LEU A 55 -4.23 2.84 18.32
N SER A 56 -5.09 2.02 17.70
CA SER A 56 -6.44 1.64 18.15
C SER A 56 -6.44 0.20 18.69
N GLY A 57 -5.48 -0.11 19.56
CA GLY A 57 -5.40 -1.43 20.19
C GLY A 57 -6.62 -1.75 21.05
N ARG A 58 -6.85 -3.03 21.34
CA ARG A 58 -8.02 -3.51 22.11
C ARG A 58 -8.20 -2.83 23.47
N SER A 59 -7.10 -2.48 24.13
CA SER A 59 -7.10 -1.82 25.45
C SER A 59 -7.38 -0.31 25.37
N ASN A 60 -7.21 0.31 24.20
CA ASN A 60 -7.40 1.75 23.99
C ASN A 60 -7.93 2.03 22.56
N PRO A 61 -9.19 1.66 22.27
CA PRO A 61 -9.75 1.84 20.94
C PRO A 61 -9.84 3.33 20.56
N ALA A 62 -9.60 3.62 19.29
CA ALA A 62 -9.89 4.89 18.65
C ALA A 62 -11.36 4.90 18.21
N CYS A 63 -12.15 5.81 18.75
CA CYS A 63 -13.54 5.97 18.34
C CYS A 63 -13.68 6.90 17.12
N ASP A 64 -12.58 7.58 16.75
CA ASP A 64 -12.56 8.74 15.87
C ASP A 64 -11.56 8.59 14.73
N ILE A 65 -11.21 7.36 14.31
CA ILE A 65 -10.32 7.14 13.16
C ILE A 65 -10.94 7.82 11.94
N PRO A 66 -10.28 8.84 11.35
CA PRO A 66 -10.79 9.54 10.19
C PRO A 66 -11.06 8.58 9.02
N SER A 67 -12.26 8.68 8.46
CA SER A 67 -12.62 8.02 7.21
C SER A 67 -12.51 9.00 6.04
N LEU A 68 -12.04 8.52 4.90
CA LEU A 68 -11.92 9.30 3.68
C LEU A 68 -12.78 8.70 2.56
N ASP A 69 -13.69 9.49 2.01
CA ASP A 69 -14.44 9.11 0.81
C ASP A 69 -13.64 9.54 -0.44
N LEU A 70 -13.07 8.55 -1.13
CA LEU A 70 -12.24 8.79 -2.31
C LEU A 70 -13.01 9.45 -3.45
N ARG A 71 -14.34 9.37 -3.48
CA ARG A 71 -15.19 10.00 -4.52
C ARG A 71 -15.20 11.52 -4.41
N LEU A 72 -14.86 12.07 -3.25
CA LEU A 72 -14.79 13.51 -3.02
C LEU A 72 -13.45 14.10 -3.49
N LEU A 73 -12.45 13.25 -3.68
CA LEU A 73 -11.12 13.66 -4.07
C LEU A 73 -11.01 13.75 -5.59
N VAL A 74 -10.25 14.73 -6.05
CA VAL A 74 -9.91 14.92 -7.45
C VAL A 74 -8.42 14.71 -7.68
N ASP A 75 -8.04 14.30 -8.87
CA ASP A 75 -6.62 14.20 -9.25
C ASP A 75 -6.35 15.00 -10.52
N ASN A 76 -5.16 15.60 -10.60
CA ASN A 76 -4.62 16.13 -11.84
C ASN A 76 -3.50 15.19 -12.31
N TRP A 77 -3.80 14.45 -13.39
CA TRP A 77 -2.91 13.44 -13.97
C TRP A 77 -1.77 14.07 -14.79
N ASP A 78 -1.97 15.29 -15.30
CA ASP A 78 -1.01 16.00 -16.15
C ASP A 78 0.03 16.77 -15.32
N ALA A 79 -0.20 16.94 -14.03
CA ALA A 79 0.71 17.66 -13.16
C ALA A 79 1.98 16.83 -12.90
N ALA A 80 3.11 17.35 -13.41
CA ALA A 80 4.43 16.76 -13.30
C ALA A 80 5.32 17.44 -12.24
N SER A 81 4.78 18.41 -11.49
CA SER A 81 5.54 19.10 -10.45
C SER A 81 6.03 18.12 -9.38
N PRO A 82 7.28 18.28 -8.89
CA PRO A 82 7.77 17.50 -7.76
C PRO A 82 6.85 17.66 -6.56
N GLY A 83 6.59 16.56 -5.85
CA GLY A 83 5.70 16.56 -4.69
C GLY A 83 4.22 16.37 -5.01
N HIS A 84 3.79 16.45 -6.28
CA HIS A 84 2.38 16.35 -6.63
C HIS A 84 1.82 14.93 -6.53
N SER A 85 0.63 14.82 -5.94
CA SER A 85 -0.25 13.66 -5.77
C SER A 85 -1.68 14.17 -5.53
N PHE A 86 -2.71 13.33 -5.67
CA PHE A 86 -4.05 13.72 -5.23
C PHE A 86 -4.11 14.02 -3.72
N LEU A 87 -3.17 13.51 -2.91
CA LEU A 87 -3.04 13.85 -1.48
C LEU A 87 -2.43 15.23 -1.21
N THR A 88 -1.88 15.88 -2.23
CA THR A 88 -1.30 17.23 -2.13
C THR A 88 -1.99 18.20 -3.07
N ASP A 89 -3.09 17.78 -3.71
CA ASP A 89 -3.85 18.63 -4.60
C ASP A 89 -4.65 19.63 -3.75
N PRO A 90 -4.49 20.96 -3.95
CA PRO A 90 -5.17 21.97 -3.13
C PRO A 90 -6.69 21.83 -3.13
N ARG A 91 -7.28 21.26 -4.18
CA ARG A 91 -8.73 21.03 -4.28
C ARG A 91 -9.24 20.01 -3.27
N ASN A 92 -8.35 19.18 -2.73
CA ASN A 92 -8.66 18.13 -1.78
C ASN A 92 -8.40 18.54 -0.32
N ALA A 93 -7.87 19.74 -0.08
CA ALA A 93 -7.40 20.17 1.24
C ALA A 93 -8.48 19.97 2.32
N SER A 94 -9.69 20.47 2.14
CA SER A 94 -10.78 20.37 3.14
C SER A 94 -11.13 18.94 3.56
N TYR A 95 -10.89 17.95 2.70
CA TYR A 95 -11.14 16.53 3.01
C TYR A 95 -9.94 15.85 3.66
N LEU A 96 -8.74 16.40 3.46
CA LEU A 96 -7.48 15.84 3.97
C LEU A 96 -7.05 16.48 5.28
N GLU A 97 -7.36 17.76 5.53
CA GLU A 97 -7.08 18.48 6.79
C GLU A 97 -7.45 17.67 8.05
N PRO A 98 -8.61 16.98 8.13
CA PRO A 98 -8.94 16.19 9.33
C PRO A 98 -8.05 14.97 9.56
N LEU A 99 -7.37 14.48 8.51
CA LEU A 99 -6.42 13.38 8.61
C LEU A 99 -5.03 13.89 9.01
N GLN A 100 -4.71 15.15 8.68
CA GLN A 100 -3.48 15.80 9.06
C GLN A 100 -3.40 15.87 10.58
N ASP A 101 -2.22 15.58 11.11
CA ASP A 101 -1.93 15.59 12.54
C ASP A 101 -2.84 14.74 13.44
N TRP A 102 -3.81 13.97 12.91
CA TRP A 102 -4.73 13.22 13.75
C TRP A 102 -3.98 12.20 14.61
N LEU A 103 -3.04 11.47 14.00
CA LEU A 103 -2.27 10.45 14.69
C LEU A 103 -1.35 11.07 15.76
N ILE A 104 -0.60 12.12 15.42
CA ILE A 104 0.27 12.79 16.38
C ILE A 104 -0.53 13.44 17.51
N THR A 105 -1.67 14.08 17.18
CA THR A 105 -2.60 14.67 18.17
C THR A 105 -3.15 13.60 19.11
N ARG A 106 -3.51 12.42 18.59
CA ARG A 106 -3.97 11.28 19.39
C ARG A 106 -2.88 10.83 20.36
N VAL A 107 -1.64 10.68 19.89
CA VAL A 107 -0.52 10.27 20.75
C VAL A 107 -0.26 11.31 21.84
N MET A 108 -0.25 12.60 21.50
CA MET A 108 -0.02 13.70 22.46
C MET A 108 -1.13 13.84 23.50
N LYS A 109 -2.40 13.62 23.12
CA LYS A 109 -3.55 13.74 24.04
C LYS A 109 -3.70 12.57 25.01
N LYS A 110 -3.15 11.40 24.69
CA LYS A 110 -3.34 10.18 25.48
C LYS A 110 -2.07 9.85 26.24
N ASN A 111 -2.07 10.08 27.56
CA ASN A 111 -0.89 9.87 28.42
C ASN A 111 -0.23 8.49 28.24
N VAL A 112 -1.02 7.42 28.04
CA VAL A 112 -0.50 6.08 27.78
C VAL A 112 0.30 6.01 26.47
N LEU A 113 -0.22 6.61 25.39
CA LEU A 113 0.48 6.63 24.11
C LEU A 113 1.69 7.58 24.16
N PHE A 114 1.53 8.76 24.76
CA PHE A 114 2.62 9.71 24.95
C PHE A 114 3.81 9.04 25.66
N ASN A 115 3.59 8.39 26.80
CA ASN A 115 4.65 7.70 27.54
C ASN A 115 5.20 6.43 26.84
N THR A 116 4.53 5.95 25.78
CA THR A 116 5.05 4.87 24.94
C THR A 116 6.07 5.43 23.95
N PHE A 117 5.77 6.58 23.33
CA PHE A 117 6.59 7.19 22.28
C PHE A 117 7.62 8.19 22.80
N TRP A 118 7.42 8.77 23.99
CA TRP A 118 8.33 9.73 24.61
C TRP A 118 8.89 9.20 25.92
N THR A 119 10.20 9.34 26.07
CA THR A 119 10.95 9.01 27.28
C THR A 119 11.70 10.25 27.75
N GLN A 120 11.83 10.41 29.07
CA GLN A 120 12.59 11.51 29.64
C GLN A 120 14.05 11.08 29.84
N THR A 121 15.00 11.90 29.39
CA THR A 121 16.43 11.67 29.62
C THR A 121 16.82 11.96 31.06
N ALA A 122 18.03 11.56 31.44
CA ALA A 122 18.58 11.88 32.76
C ALA A 122 18.67 13.40 33.02
N GLU A 123 18.84 14.20 31.96
CA GLU A 123 18.84 15.67 32.02
C GLU A 123 17.43 16.30 32.04
N GLY A 124 16.36 15.48 32.00
CA GLY A 124 14.98 15.96 32.05
C GLY A 124 14.39 16.35 30.69
N ASN A 125 15.11 16.13 29.58
CA ASN A 125 14.62 16.41 28.22
C ASN A 125 13.72 15.28 27.72
N TRP A 126 12.74 15.61 26.88
CA TRP A 126 11.89 14.61 26.23
C TRP A 126 12.50 14.18 24.91
N GLU A 127 12.68 12.87 24.74
CA GLU A 127 13.18 12.25 23.52
C GLU A 127 12.20 11.17 23.03
N VAL A 128 12.21 10.92 21.72
CA VAL A 128 11.40 9.85 21.13
C VAL A 128 12.05 8.50 21.42
N SER A 129 11.27 7.56 21.93
CA SER A 129 11.70 6.19 22.21
C SER A 129 12.08 5.46 20.92
N ALA A 130 13.36 5.08 20.80
CA ALA A 130 13.86 4.33 19.66
C ALA A 130 13.16 2.96 19.50
N ASP A 131 12.82 2.30 20.61
CA ASP A 131 12.09 1.04 20.61
C ASP A 131 10.66 1.22 20.08
N ALA A 132 9.96 2.27 20.50
CA ALA A 132 8.61 2.56 20.02
C ALA A 132 8.61 2.91 18.52
N VAL A 133 9.62 3.65 18.05
CA VAL A 133 9.79 3.94 16.62
C VAL A 133 10.04 2.65 15.83
N GLN A 134 10.90 1.76 16.32
CA GLN A 134 11.17 0.49 15.66
C GLN A 134 9.91 -0.40 15.59
N GLN A 135 9.14 -0.48 16.67
CA GLN A 135 7.89 -1.24 16.71
C GLN A 135 6.84 -0.67 15.73
N TYR A 136 6.76 0.66 15.63
CA TYR A 136 5.88 1.32 14.66
C TYR A 136 6.33 1.07 13.22
N GLU A 137 7.64 1.14 12.94
CA GLU A 137 8.20 0.78 11.63
C GLU A 137 7.90 -0.67 11.28
N ASP A 138 8.06 -1.60 12.23
CA ASP A 138 7.72 -3.01 12.04
C ASP A 138 6.23 -3.21 11.73
N ALA A 139 5.35 -2.43 12.35
CA ALA A 139 3.93 -2.40 12.03
C ALA A 139 3.67 -1.94 10.58
N VAL A 140 4.34 -0.87 10.14
CA VAL A 140 4.28 -0.39 8.74
C VAL A 140 4.74 -1.50 7.79
N GLN A 141 5.84 -2.19 8.09
CA GLN A 141 6.33 -3.29 7.27
C GLN A 141 5.36 -4.48 7.24
N ARG A 142 4.71 -4.82 8.37
CA ARG A 142 3.66 -5.85 8.42
C ARG A 142 2.45 -5.46 7.56
N PHE A 143 2.00 -4.21 7.68
CA PHE A 143 0.93 -3.68 6.85
C PHE A 143 1.26 -3.76 5.36
N LEU A 144 2.46 -3.29 4.96
CA LEU A 144 2.92 -3.33 3.56
C LEU A 144 2.97 -4.77 3.03
N ARG A 145 3.45 -5.74 3.83
CA ARG A 145 3.43 -7.17 3.45
C ARG A 145 2.01 -7.71 3.27
N ALA A 146 1.08 -7.32 4.14
CA ALA A 146 -0.31 -7.75 4.06
C ALA A 146 -1.02 -7.16 2.84
N ILE A 147 -0.92 -5.84 2.63
CA ILE A 147 -1.62 -5.14 1.54
C ILE A 147 -1.06 -5.47 0.15
N MET A 148 0.21 -5.86 0.06
CA MET A 148 0.86 -6.22 -1.19
C MET A 148 0.13 -7.35 -1.92
N VAL A 149 -0.38 -8.35 -1.19
CA VAL A 149 -1.08 -9.49 -1.80
C VAL A 149 -2.35 -9.04 -2.54
N PRO A 150 -3.34 -8.38 -1.91
CA PRO A 150 -4.55 -7.94 -2.58
C PRO A 150 -4.29 -6.79 -3.57
N PHE A 151 -3.24 -5.97 -3.38
CA PHE A 151 -2.86 -4.93 -4.34
C PHE A 151 -2.51 -5.52 -5.71
N PHE A 152 -1.74 -6.61 -5.76
CA PHE A 152 -1.29 -7.20 -7.02
C PHE A 152 -2.21 -8.33 -7.51
N ILE A 153 -2.49 -9.31 -6.65
CA ILE A 153 -3.34 -10.44 -7.04
C ILE A 153 -4.76 -9.95 -7.34
N GLY A 154 -5.30 -9.06 -6.51
CA GLY A 154 -6.64 -8.50 -6.70
C GLY A 154 -6.82 -7.65 -7.95
N THR A 155 -5.72 -7.17 -8.56
CA THR A 155 -5.75 -6.41 -9.81
C THR A 155 -5.32 -7.23 -11.03
N GLY A 156 -5.25 -8.55 -10.88
CA GLY A 156 -4.89 -9.48 -11.95
C GLY A 156 -3.41 -9.46 -12.32
N GLN A 157 -2.54 -8.95 -11.44
CA GLN A 157 -1.11 -8.87 -11.68
C GLN A 157 -0.32 -9.88 -10.82
N HIS A 158 0.59 -10.61 -11.47
CA HIS A 158 1.85 -10.99 -10.83
C HIS A 158 2.87 -9.95 -11.29
N GLY A 159 3.27 -9.01 -10.43
CA GLY A 159 4.29 -8.05 -10.82
C GLY A 159 5.58 -8.77 -11.24
N ARG A 160 6.40 -8.13 -12.08
CA ARG A 160 7.82 -8.50 -12.15
C ARG A 160 8.56 -7.76 -11.05
N ARG A 161 9.53 -8.40 -10.38
CA ARG A 161 10.25 -7.89 -9.18
C ARG A 161 10.56 -6.37 -9.21
N THR A 162 10.95 -5.83 -10.36
CA THR A 162 11.31 -4.41 -10.54
C THR A 162 10.12 -3.45 -10.71
N GLU A 163 8.99 -3.93 -11.22
CA GLU A 163 7.74 -3.16 -11.32
C GLU A 163 7.11 -2.96 -9.93
N PHE A 164 7.25 -3.94 -9.02
CA PHE A 164 6.71 -3.86 -7.64
C PHE A 164 7.31 -2.74 -6.81
N ILE A 165 8.65 -2.56 -6.85
CA ILE A 165 9.38 -1.66 -5.94
C ILE A 165 9.32 -0.20 -6.43
N SER A 166 8.88 0.03 -7.66
CA SER A 166 8.92 1.35 -8.31
C SER A 166 7.58 2.09 -8.32
N ILE A 167 6.55 1.57 -7.64
CA ILE A 167 5.28 2.29 -7.51
C ILE A 167 5.48 3.46 -6.55
N LYS A 168 5.33 4.67 -7.08
CA LYS A 168 5.37 5.90 -6.32
C LYS A 168 3.98 6.50 -6.31
N TRP A 169 3.54 6.98 -5.16
CA TRP A 169 2.26 7.68 -5.00
C TRP A 169 2.41 9.21 -5.16
N ARG A 170 3.64 9.72 -5.06
CA ARG A 170 4.00 11.14 -5.18
C ARG A 170 5.06 11.35 -6.26
N ASN A 171 4.93 12.41 -7.04
CA ASN A 171 5.94 12.81 -8.01
C ASN A 171 7.26 13.13 -7.29
N THR A 172 8.37 12.71 -7.89
CA THR A 172 9.72 13.13 -7.49
C THR A 172 10.31 14.03 -8.57
N THR A 173 11.43 14.70 -8.26
CA THR A 173 12.17 15.53 -9.23
C THR A 173 12.58 14.75 -10.49
N LEU A 174 12.72 13.42 -10.39
CA LEU A 174 13.23 12.57 -11.46
C LEU A 174 12.15 11.76 -12.18
N THR A 175 11.01 11.50 -11.54
CA THR A 175 9.98 10.59 -12.08
C THR A 175 8.60 10.97 -11.58
N THR A 176 7.59 10.82 -12.44
CA THR A 176 6.19 10.94 -12.05
C THR A 176 5.72 9.73 -11.22
N ARG A 177 4.66 9.96 -10.46
CA ARG A 177 3.96 8.92 -9.71
C ARG A 177 3.31 7.91 -10.65
N LYS A 178 3.00 6.75 -10.10
CA LYS A 178 2.28 5.67 -10.77
C LYS A 178 0.89 5.44 -10.21
N LEU A 179 0.55 6.03 -9.06
CA LEU A 179 -0.77 5.94 -8.44
C LEU A 179 -1.60 7.19 -8.80
N PHE A 180 -2.84 6.97 -9.20
CA PHE A 180 -3.76 8.00 -9.67
C PHE A 180 -5.16 7.73 -9.10
N LEU A 181 -5.98 8.77 -9.09
CA LEU A 181 -7.38 8.68 -8.69
C LEU A 181 -8.29 9.21 -9.81
N HIS A 182 -9.41 8.52 -10.05
CA HIS A 182 -10.46 8.95 -10.97
C HIS A 182 -11.81 8.45 -10.47
N ASP A 183 -12.76 9.37 -10.23
CA ASP A 183 -14.13 9.08 -9.79
C ASP A 183 -14.22 8.11 -8.59
N GLY A 184 -13.35 8.32 -7.59
CA GLY A 184 -13.26 7.47 -6.40
C GLY A 184 -12.54 6.13 -6.60
N GLN A 185 -12.10 5.83 -7.82
CA GLN A 185 -11.30 4.65 -8.12
C GLN A 185 -9.82 5.00 -8.12
N THR A 186 -9.06 4.34 -7.27
CA THR A 186 -7.60 4.42 -7.33
C THR A 186 -7.09 3.44 -8.36
N LEU A 187 -6.22 3.90 -9.24
CA LEU A 187 -5.57 3.09 -10.25
C LEU A 187 -4.08 3.32 -10.26
N PHE A 188 -3.35 2.35 -10.77
CA PHE A 188 -1.93 2.51 -11.02
C PHE A 188 -1.55 2.17 -12.46
N VAL A 189 -0.57 2.90 -12.97
CA VAL A 189 -0.10 2.76 -14.35
C VAL A 189 1.33 2.24 -14.34
N LEU A 190 1.54 1.09 -14.98
CA LEU A 190 2.86 0.50 -15.16
C LEU A 190 3.35 0.70 -16.59
N SER A 191 4.62 1.07 -16.73
CA SER A 191 5.30 1.13 -18.02
C SER A 191 5.99 -0.20 -18.32
N TYR A 192 5.67 -0.77 -19.48
CA TYR A 192 6.25 -2.03 -19.95
C TYR A 192 7.31 -1.76 -21.04
N HIS A 193 8.58 -2.10 -20.75
CA HIS A 193 9.71 -1.76 -21.63
C HIS A 193 10.36 -2.94 -22.40
N LYS A 194 9.77 -4.16 -22.40
CA LYS A 194 10.44 -5.35 -23.00
C LYS A 194 10.72 -5.28 -24.51
N THR A 195 10.13 -4.35 -25.25
CA THR A 195 10.33 -4.19 -26.70
C THR A 195 10.91 -2.83 -27.09
N ARG A 196 11.42 -2.02 -26.14
CA ARG A 196 11.94 -0.69 -26.46
C ARG A 196 13.04 -0.72 -27.52
N SER A 197 13.89 -1.76 -27.52
CA SER A 197 14.94 -1.95 -28.54
C SER A 197 14.43 -2.37 -29.93
N ARG A 198 13.17 -2.82 -30.06
CA ARG A 198 12.59 -3.33 -31.32
C ARG A 198 11.45 -2.49 -31.89
N THR A 199 10.70 -1.76 -31.07
CA THR A 199 9.47 -1.06 -31.52
C THR A 199 9.39 0.42 -31.13
N ASN A 200 10.38 0.97 -30.40
CA ASN A 200 10.41 2.35 -29.88
C ASN A 200 9.14 2.81 -29.11
N GLY A 201 8.24 1.89 -28.75
CA GLY A 201 6.97 2.18 -28.09
C GLY A 201 6.92 1.63 -26.67
N SER A 202 6.56 2.49 -25.71
CA SER A 202 6.21 2.06 -24.36
C SER A 202 4.73 1.69 -24.32
N ARG A 203 4.39 0.56 -23.69
CA ARG A 203 2.99 0.22 -23.40
C ARG A 203 2.67 0.57 -21.96
N TRP A 204 1.55 1.25 -21.77
CA TRP A 204 1.03 1.65 -20.48
C TRP A 204 -0.11 0.72 -20.09
N ILE A 205 -0.03 0.14 -18.91
CA ILE A 205 -1.03 -0.79 -18.40
C ILE A 205 -1.63 -0.14 -17.16
N ALA A 206 -2.88 0.31 -17.28
CA ALA A 206 -3.67 0.79 -16.16
C ALA A 206 -4.38 -0.38 -15.46
N ARG A 207 -4.45 -0.30 -14.13
CA ARG A 207 -5.10 -1.27 -13.25
C ARG A 207 -5.83 -0.54 -12.15
N VAL A 208 -7.09 -0.89 -11.92
CA VAL A 208 -7.91 -0.33 -10.85
C VAL A 208 -7.76 -1.21 -9.61
N LEU A 209 -7.51 -0.58 -8.46
CA LEU A 209 -7.44 -1.27 -7.17
C LEU A 209 -8.85 -1.65 -6.69
N LEU A 210 -8.92 -2.74 -5.93
CA LEU A 210 -10.12 -3.05 -5.16
C LEU A 210 -10.43 -1.88 -4.20
N PRO A 211 -11.70 -1.47 -4.03
CA PRO A 211 -12.07 -0.31 -3.23
C PRO A 211 -11.48 -0.30 -1.82
N GLU A 212 -11.46 -1.44 -1.14
CA GLU A 212 -10.92 -1.60 0.21
C GLU A 212 -9.40 -1.39 0.24
N VAL A 213 -8.70 -1.88 -0.80
CA VAL A 213 -7.25 -1.69 -0.95
C VAL A 213 -6.95 -0.23 -1.26
N ALA A 214 -7.71 0.39 -2.17
CA ALA A 214 -7.60 1.81 -2.51
C ALA A 214 -7.75 2.70 -1.28
N GLN A 215 -8.75 2.42 -0.44
CA GLN A 215 -8.99 3.14 0.80
C GLN A 215 -7.81 3.00 1.77
N LEU A 216 -7.37 1.77 2.04
CA LEU A 216 -6.24 1.51 2.95
C LEU A 216 -4.93 2.15 2.48
N VAL A 217 -4.61 2.02 1.19
CA VAL A 217 -3.41 2.65 0.58
C VAL A 217 -3.49 4.17 0.68
N THR A 218 -4.66 4.75 0.43
CA THR A 218 -4.82 6.20 0.52
C THR A 218 -4.67 6.69 1.96
N LEU A 219 -5.35 6.04 2.91
CA LEU A 219 -5.29 6.39 4.32
C LEU A 219 -3.86 6.31 4.85
N VAL A 220 -3.18 5.17 4.69
CA VAL A 220 -1.81 5.00 5.19
C VAL A 220 -0.86 6.04 4.58
N THR A 221 -1.05 6.39 3.31
CA THR A 221 -0.22 7.39 2.63
C THR A 221 -0.50 8.79 3.16
N ALA A 222 -1.75 9.11 3.49
CA ALA A 222 -2.13 10.37 4.13
C ALA A 222 -1.52 10.49 5.54
N TYR A 223 -1.51 9.42 6.33
CA TYR A 223 -0.92 9.43 7.69
C TYR A 223 0.60 9.48 7.73
N ILE A 224 1.29 8.85 6.76
CA ILE A 224 2.77 8.79 6.75
C ILE A 224 3.40 10.07 6.18
N THR A 225 2.65 10.90 5.45
CA THR A 225 3.24 11.97 4.62
C THR A 225 2.69 13.37 4.83
N ILE A 226 1.81 13.54 5.81
CA ILE A 226 1.41 14.85 6.32
C ILE A 226 1.92 14.91 7.76
#